data_AF-A0A359B8F3-F1
#
_entry.id   AF-A0A359B8F3-F1
#
_cell.length_a   1.000
_cell.length_b   1.000
_cell.length_c   1.000
_cell.angle_alpha   90.00
_cell.angle_beta   90.00
_cell.angle_gamma   90.00
#
_symmetry.space_group_name_H-M   'P 1'
#
loop_
_entity.id
_entity.type
_entity.pdbx_description
1 polymer ?
#
loop_
_entity_poly.entity_id
_entity_poly.type
_entity_poly.pdbx_seq_one_letter_code
_entity_poly.pdbx_strand_id
1 'polypeptide(L)'
;MIKNPLNKQTVLQGVITLTVAFIIIRILGALYRIPLARMLGAEGMAFYVLPNQIYYLFFTLSTAGIPVALASIISEKIVLGQYCEALRTFRVARAAMLLLGLTFSFLLFASAEWLIKIGLVAIPETYLGMQVIAPVIFFAAVTAAYRGLFLGFQDMQVVAY
;
A
#
# COMPACT_ATOMS: atom_id res chain seq x y z
N MET A 1 -2.62 -38.41 13.99
CA MET A 1 -2.88 -37.27 14.90
C MET A 1 -1.70 -36.30 14.78
N ILE A 2 -1.90 -35.17 14.11
CA ILE A 2 -0.84 -34.21 13.78
C ILE A 2 -0.85 -33.11 14.86
N LYS A 3 0.15 -33.11 15.74
CA LYS A 3 0.47 -32.01 16.65
C LYS A 3 1.95 -31.70 16.44
N ASN A 4 2.25 -30.78 15.52
CA ASN A 4 3.58 -30.18 15.45
C ASN A 4 3.44 -28.72 15.87
N PRO A 5 4.00 -28.29 17.01
CA PRO A 5 3.94 -26.90 17.41
C PRO A 5 4.89 -26.13 16.50
N LEU A 6 4.36 -25.26 15.64
CA LEU A 6 5.15 -24.20 15.03
C LEU A 6 5.99 -23.57 16.16
N ASN A 7 7.30 -23.51 16.00
CA ASN A 7 8.20 -23.03 17.06
C ASN A 7 7.74 -21.62 17.47
N LYS A 8 7.03 -21.54 18.60
CA LYS A 8 6.37 -20.32 19.05
C LYS A 8 7.36 -19.17 19.17
N GLN A 9 8.64 -19.48 19.38
CA GLN A 9 9.71 -18.49 19.48
C GLN A 9 9.96 -17.75 18.15
N THR A 10 9.93 -18.43 16.99
CA THR A 10 10.21 -17.79 15.69
C THR A 10 9.06 -16.89 15.24
N VAL A 11 7.82 -17.35 15.42
CA VAL A 11 6.62 -16.53 15.14
C VAL A 11 6.54 -15.34 16.09
N LEU A 12 6.81 -15.56 17.39
CA LEU A 12 6.81 -14.50 18.39
C LEU A 12 7.92 -13.46 18.13
N GLN A 13 9.13 -13.88 17.74
CA GLN A 13 10.20 -12.97 17.34
C GLN A 13 9.85 -12.17 16.08
N GLY A 14 9.20 -12.79 15.09
CA GLY A 14 8.71 -12.09 13.90
C GLY A 14 7.66 -11.03 14.24
N VAL A 15 6.67 -11.38 15.07
CA VAL A 15 5.63 -10.46 15.53
C VAL A 15 6.22 -9.32 16.36
N ILE A 16 7.18 -9.59 17.25
CA ILE A 16 7.86 -8.56 18.04
C ILE A 16 8.62 -7.60 17.13
N THR A 17 9.37 -8.12 16.16
CA THR A 17 10.13 -7.29 15.21
C THR A 17 9.20 -6.39 14.39
N LEU A 18 8.10 -6.95 13.87
CA LEU A 18 7.08 -6.19 13.14
C LEU A 18 6.42 -5.13 14.02
N THR A 19 6.12 -5.45 15.29
CA THR A 19 5.49 -4.53 16.23
C THR A 19 6.43 -3.36 16.55
N VAL A 20 7.70 -3.63 16.82
CA VAL A 20 8.71 -2.59 17.08
C VAL A 20 8.90 -1.71 15.85
N ALA A 21 8.99 -2.31 14.66
CA ALA A 21 9.06 -1.55 13.40
C ALA A 21 7.84 -0.63 13.23
N PHE A 22 6.63 -1.13 13.53
CA PHE A 22 5.40 -0.36 13.43
C PHE A 22 5.38 0.82 14.42
N ILE A 23 5.86 0.61 15.65
CA ILE A 23 5.99 1.67 16.66
C ILE A 23 6.95 2.76 16.18
N ILE A 24 8.11 2.39 15.66
CA ILE A 24 9.11 3.35 15.14
C ILE A 24 8.51 4.17 13.99
N ILE A 25 7.84 3.51 13.03
CA ILE A 25 7.17 4.20 11.91
C ILE A 25 6.13 5.21 12.43
N ARG A 26 5.35 4.84 13.44
CA ARG A 26 4.32 5.71 14.04
C ARG A 26 4.94 6.92 14.75
N ILE A 27 6.03 6.72 15.48
CA ILE A 27 6.77 7.78 16.16
C ILE A 27 7.36 8.76 15.14
N LEU A 28 8.07 8.25 14.11
CA LEU A 28 8.64 9.08 13.05
C LEU A 28 7.56 9.90 12.33
N GLY A 29 6.41 9.28 12.02
CA GLY A 29 5.27 9.97 11.42
C GLY A 29 4.70 11.08 12.31
N ALA A 30 4.58 10.84 13.62
CA ALA A 30 4.14 11.87 14.56
C ALA A 30 5.16 13.01 14.68
N LEU A 31 6.45 12.67 14.74
CA LEU A 31 7.54 13.63 14.87
C LEU A 31 7.71 14.52 13.63
N TYR A 32 7.35 14.04 12.44
CA TYR A 32 7.26 14.84 11.22
C TYR A 32 6.04 15.77 11.24
N ARG A 33 4.88 15.28 11.70
CA ARG A 33 3.62 16.05 11.68
C ARG A 33 3.61 17.22 12.67
N ILE A 34 4.25 17.09 13.83
CA ILE A 34 4.27 18.13 14.87
C ILE A 34 4.93 19.45 14.39
N PRO A 35 6.18 19.46 13.88
CA PRO A 35 6.80 20.68 13.39
C PRO A 35 6.09 21.19 12.13
N LEU A 36 5.64 20.29 11.25
CA LEU A 36 4.87 20.67 10.06
C LEU A 36 3.58 21.42 10.44
N ALA A 37 2.84 20.95 11.45
CA ALA A 37 1.65 21.61 11.96
C ALA A 37 1.94 22.99 12.58
N ARG A 38 3.12 23.15 13.20
CA ARG A 38 3.56 24.44 13.75
C ARG A 38 3.99 25.42 12.66
N MET A 39 4.57 24.92 11.55
CA MET A 39 4.99 25.76 10.41
C MET A 39 3.80 26.19 9.54
N LEU A 40 2.83 25.29 9.32
CA LEU A 40 1.67 25.54 8.46
C LEU A 40 0.49 26.20 9.18
N GLY A 41 0.41 26.11 10.51
CA GLY A 41 -0.75 26.59 11.27
C GLY A 41 -2.01 25.74 11.07
N ALA A 42 -3.11 26.14 11.71
CA ALA A 42 -4.37 25.37 11.69
C ALA A 42 -5.00 25.32 10.28
N GLU A 43 -4.97 26.43 9.53
CA GLU A 43 -5.46 26.50 8.15
C GLU A 43 -4.55 25.72 7.20
N GLY A 44 -3.22 25.85 7.34
CA GLY A 44 -2.27 25.13 6.49
C GLY A 44 -2.31 23.60 6.64
N MET A 45 -2.65 23.12 7.85
CA MET A 45 -2.87 21.69 8.10
C MET A 45 -4.13 21.15 7.43
N ALA A 46 -5.16 21.97 7.19
CA ALA A 46 -6.35 21.55 6.44
C ALA A 46 -5.98 21.15 5.00
N PHE A 47 -5.03 21.88 4.38
CA PHE A 47 -4.48 21.52 3.06
C PHE A 47 -3.70 20.22 3.05
N TYR A 48 -3.08 19.86 4.17
CA TYR A 48 -2.36 18.60 4.29
C TYR A 48 -3.31 17.42 4.53
N VAL A 49 -4.34 17.58 5.36
CA VAL A 49 -5.20 16.46 5.79
C VAL A 49 -6.18 16.02 4.70
N LEU A 50 -6.79 16.95 3.96
CA LEU A 50 -7.82 16.62 2.95
C LEU A 50 -7.29 15.74 1.80
N PRO A 51 -6.18 16.08 1.11
CA PRO A 51 -5.64 15.23 0.04
C PRO A 51 -5.09 13.91 0.60
N ASN A 52 -4.53 13.94 1.82
CA ASN A 52 -4.03 12.72 2.46
C ASN A 52 -5.13 11.72 2.78
N GLN A 53 -6.36 12.14 3.09
CA GLN A 53 -7.48 11.21 3.29
C GLN A 53 -7.81 10.43 2.01
N ILE A 54 -7.83 11.12 0.87
CA ILE A 54 -8.04 10.49 -0.44
C ILE A 54 -6.88 9.52 -0.74
N TYR A 55 -5.64 9.97 -0.52
CA TYR A 55 -4.47 9.10 -0.65
C TYR A 55 -4.59 7.84 0.22
N TYR A 56 -4.95 7.97 1.49
CA TYR A 56 -5.09 6.84 2.40
C TYR A 56 -6.17 5.86 1.95
N LEU A 57 -7.27 6.35 1.35
CA LEU A 57 -8.32 5.50 0.82
C LEU A 57 -7.80 4.64 -0.35
N PHE A 58 -7.13 5.26 -1.33
CA PHE A 58 -6.51 4.53 -2.45
C PHE A 58 -5.38 3.60 -2.00
N PHE A 59 -4.57 4.04 -1.04
CA PHE A 59 -3.51 3.23 -0.45
C PHE A 59 -4.07 2.00 0.26
N THR A 60 -5.14 2.16 1.04
CA THR A 60 -5.81 1.05 1.72
C THR A 60 -6.42 0.09 0.69
N LEU A 61 -7.08 0.60 -0.33
CA LEU A 61 -7.66 -0.23 -1.40
C LEU A 61 -6.57 -1.03 -2.14
N SER A 62 -5.45 -0.39 -2.43
CA SER A 62 -4.31 -1.05 -3.10
C SER A 62 -3.64 -2.11 -2.22
N THR A 63 -3.63 -1.91 -0.90
CA THR A 63 -2.93 -2.80 0.04
C THR A 63 -3.83 -3.90 0.64
N ALA A 64 -5.14 -3.70 0.74
CA ALA A 64 -6.03 -4.60 1.48
C ALA A 64 -6.53 -5.82 0.69
N GLY A 65 -6.54 -5.79 -0.65
CA GLY A 65 -7.16 -6.85 -1.46
C GLY A 65 -6.21 -7.52 -2.46
N ILE A 66 -5.59 -6.73 -3.34
CA ILE A 66 -4.78 -7.26 -4.44
C ILE A 66 -3.59 -8.11 -3.98
N PRO A 67 -2.73 -7.67 -3.04
CA PRO A 67 -1.55 -8.45 -2.67
C PRO A 67 -1.90 -9.79 -2.01
N VAL A 68 -2.99 -9.84 -1.25
CA VAL A 68 -3.44 -11.06 -0.56
C VAL A 68 -3.96 -12.08 -1.58
N ALA A 69 -4.83 -11.67 -2.51
CA ALA A 69 -5.32 -12.55 -3.57
C ALA A 69 -4.17 -13.06 -4.46
N LEU A 70 -3.21 -12.18 -4.78
CA LEU A 70 -2.04 -12.55 -5.58
C LEU A 70 -1.14 -13.55 -4.86
N ALA A 71 -0.92 -13.37 -3.56
CA ALA A 71 -0.13 -14.27 -2.74
C ALA A 71 -0.73 -15.69 -2.74
N SER A 72 -2.05 -15.82 -2.59
CA SER A 72 -2.73 -17.13 -2.62
C SER A 72 -2.57 -17.85 -3.96
N ILE A 73 -2.78 -17.16 -5.09
CA ILE A 73 -2.66 -17.75 -6.44
C ILE A 73 -1.21 -18.17 -6.74
N ILE A 74 -0.23 -17.36 -6.32
CA ILE A 74 1.19 -17.68 -6.51
C ILE A 74 1.60 -18.87 -5.64
N SER A 75 1.15 -18.91 -4.38
CA SER A 75 1.41 -20.02 -3.47
C SER A 75 0.86 -21.34 -4.03
N GLU A 76 -0.39 -21.34 -4.51
CA GLU A 76 -1.02 -22.53 -5.11
C GLU A 76 -0.22 -23.08 -6.31
N LYS A 77 0.17 -22.22 -7.24
CA LYS A 77 0.95 -22.64 -8.43
C LYS A 77 2.34 -23.16 -8.08
N ILE A 78 2.96 -22.63 -7.03
CA ILE A 78 4.30 -23.07 -6.64
C ILE A 78 4.25 -24.38 -5.85
N VAL A 79 3.23 -24.62 -5.02
CA VAL A 79 3.00 -25.93 -4.38
C VAL A 79 2.83 -27.04 -5.42
N LEU A 80 2.23 -26.73 -6.57
CA LEU A 80 2.11 -27.64 -7.71
C LEU A 80 3.42 -27.81 -8.53
N GLY A 81 4.52 -27.19 -8.11
CA GLY A 81 5.82 -27.21 -8.79
C GLY A 81 5.88 -26.36 -10.08
N GLN A 82 4.85 -25.55 -10.36
CA GLN A 82 4.73 -24.77 -11.59
C GLN A 82 5.32 -23.36 -11.46
N TYR A 83 6.61 -23.26 -11.13
CA TYR A 83 7.30 -21.98 -10.89
C TYR A 83 7.22 -21.00 -12.08
N CYS A 84 7.33 -21.50 -13.33
CA CYS A 84 7.20 -20.68 -14.53
C CYS A 84 5.81 -20.04 -14.65
N GLU A 85 4.76 -20.78 -14.30
CA GLU A 85 3.38 -20.29 -14.36
C GLU A 85 3.08 -19.31 -13.21
N ALA A 86 3.69 -19.49 -12.04
CA ALA A 86 3.63 -18.52 -10.95
C ALA A 86 4.25 -17.17 -11.35
N LEU A 87 5.43 -17.18 -11.98
CA LEU A 87 6.07 -15.98 -12.52
C LEU A 87 5.27 -15.34 -13.66
N ARG A 88 4.59 -16.14 -14.48
CA ARG A 88 3.70 -15.65 -15.54
C ARG A 88 2.49 -14.92 -14.96
N THR A 89 1.85 -15.51 -13.94
CA THR A 89 0.76 -14.86 -13.20
C THR A 89 1.23 -13.55 -12.57
N PHE A 90 2.41 -13.53 -11.94
CA PHE A 90 2.98 -12.30 -11.40
C PHE A 90 3.21 -11.24 -12.48
N ARG A 91 3.72 -11.61 -13.65
CA ARG A 91 3.96 -10.66 -14.75
C ARG A 91 2.67 -10.03 -15.26
N VAL A 92 1.59 -10.81 -15.38
CA VAL A 92 0.26 -10.32 -15.76
C VAL A 92 -0.31 -9.40 -14.67
N ALA A 93 -0.23 -9.80 -13.41
CA ALA A 93 -0.70 -8.98 -12.30
C ALA A 93 0.08 -7.67 -12.14
N ARG A 94 1.40 -7.70 -12.34
CA ARG A 94 2.24 -6.50 -12.36
C ARG A 94 1.83 -5.57 -13.50
N ALA A 95 1.55 -6.10 -14.70
CA ALA A 95 1.08 -5.31 -15.83
C ALA A 95 -0.31 -4.70 -15.55
N ALA A 96 -1.23 -5.47 -14.96
CA ALA A 96 -2.54 -4.99 -14.55
C ALA A 96 -2.45 -3.90 -13.47
N MET A 97 -1.59 -4.08 -12.47
CA MET A 97 -1.32 -3.09 -11.41
C MET A 97 -0.65 -1.82 -11.96
N LEU A 98 0.24 -1.95 -12.94
CA LEU A 98 0.82 -0.80 -13.65
C LEU A 98 -0.24 -0.03 -14.42
N LEU A 99 -1.08 -0.73 -15.19
CA LEU A 99 -2.18 -0.12 -15.95
C LEU A 99 -3.18 0.55 -15.01
N LEU A 100 -3.61 -0.13 -13.94
CA LEU A 100 -4.51 0.43 -12.93
C LEU A 100 -3.88 1.62 -12.20
N GLY A 101 -2.61 1.53 -11.81
CA GLY A 101 -1.90 2.63 -11.17
C GLY A 101 -1.81 3.86 -12.08
N LEU A 102 -1.57 3.64 -13.38
CA LEU A 102 -1.46 4.72 -14.38
C LEU A 102 -2.84 5.31 -14.69
N THR A 103 -3.89 4.49 -14.83
CA THR A 103 -5.26 4.98 -15.03
C THR A 103 -5.76 5.72 -13.80
N PHE A 104 -5.56 5.22 -12.58
CA PHE A 104 -5.95 5.95 -11.37
C PHE A 104 -5.13 7.23 -11.18
N SER A 105 -3.83 7.21 -11.44
CA SER A 105 -2.98 8.41 -11.37
C SER A 105 -3.46 9.48 -12.36
N PHE A 106 -3.74 9.09 -13.60
CA PHE A 106 -4.26 9.98 -14.63
C PHE A 106 -5.67 10.48 -14.30
N LEU A 107 -6.54 9.59 -13.82
CA LEU A 107 -7.91 9.93 -13.42
C LEU A 107 -7.90 10.92 -12.25
N LEU A 108 -6.98 10.77 -11.29
CA LEU A 108 -6.85 11.67 -10.15
C LEU A 108 -6.22 13.01 -10.55
N PHE A 109 -5.29 13.01 -11.50
CA PHE A 109 -4.74 14.23 -12.09
C PHE A 109 -5.82 15.01 -12.87
N ALA A 110 -6.64 14.33 -13.68
CA ALA A 110 -7.71 14.93 -14.46
C ALA A 110 -8.93 15.34 -13.60
N SER A 111 -9.24 14.58 -12.54
CA SER A 111 -10.32 14.90 -11.60
C SER A 111 -9.91 15.87 -10.50
N ALA A 112 -8.63 16.24 -10.40
CA ALA A 112 -8.16 17.26 -9.44
C ALA A 112 -8.89 18.60 -9.63
N GLU A 113 -9.12 19.04 -10.86
CA GLU A 113 -9.90 20.25 -11.15
C GLU A 113 -11.40 20.09 -10.85
N TRP A 114 -11.94 18.89 -11.04
CA TRP A 114 -13.36 18.59 -10.81
C TRP A 114 -13.68 18.50 -9.30
N LEU A 115 -12.77 17.93 -8.50
CA LEU A 115 -12.89 17.86 -7.04
C LEU A 115 -12.88 19.26 -6.39
N ILE A 116 -12.10 20.18 -6.94
CA ILE A 116 -12.07 21.58 -6.49
C ILE A 116 -13.39 22.28 -6.83
N LYS A 117 -13.94 22.05 -8.04
CA LYS A 117 -15.21 22.65 -8.49
C LYS A 117 -16.45 22.20 -7.71
N ILE A 118 -16.45 20.99 -7.15
CA ILE A 118 -17.59 20.45 -6.39
C ILE A 118 -17.62 20.96 -4.93
N GLY A 119 -16.61 21.72 -4.50
CA GLY A 119 -16.59 22.31 -3.15
C GLY A 119 -16.21 21.31 -2.06
N LEU A 120 -15.77 20.11 -2.40
CA LEU A 120 -15.17 19.17 -1.44
C LEU A 120 -13.79 19.67 -0.95
N VAL A 121 -13.15 20.54 -1.73
CA VAL A 121 -11.90 21.22 -1.42
C VAL A 121 -12.15 22.72 -1.49
N ALA A 122 -12.36 23.34 -0.33
CA ALA A 122 -12.83 24.73 -0.23
C ALA A 122 -11.78 25.80 -0.62
N ILE A 123 -10.53 25.42 -0.89
CA ILE A 123 -9.43 26.37 -1.01
C ILE A 123 -8.54 26.04 -2.23
N PRO A 124 -8.39 26.99 -3.18
CA PRO A 124 -7.73 26.79 -4.48
C PRO A 124 -6.24 26.43 -4.40
N GLU A 125 -5.57 26.68 -3.27
CA GLU A 125 -4.14 26.38 -3.07
C GLU A 125 -3.84 24.89 -2.89
N THR A 126 -4.86 24.07 -2.62
CA THR A 126 -4.74 22.61 -2.45
C THR A 126 -4.47 21.86 -3.76
N TYR A 127 -4.60 22.55 -4.90
CA TYR A 127 -4.36 22.01 -6.24
C TYR A 127 -2.98 21.35 -6.37
N LEU A 128 -1.94 22.04 -5.87
CA LEU A 128 -0.56 21.52 -5.91
C LEU A 128 -0.40 20.25 -5.08
N GLY A 129 -1.06 20.16 -3.91
CA GLY A 129 -1.03 18.96 -3.06
C GLY A 129 -1.68 17.73 -3.72
N MET A 130 -2.77 17.94 -4.45
CA MET A 130 -3.44 16.85 -5.18
C MET A 130 -2.63 16.37 -6.39
N GLN A 131 -1.98 17.28 -7.12
CA GLN A 131 -1.09 16.91 -8.23
C GLN A 131 0.16 16.15 -7.75
N VAL A 132 0.71 16.52 -6.59
CA VAL A 132 1.86 15.81 -5.99
C VAL A 132 1.48 14.40 -5.53
N ILE A 133 0.23 14.16 -5.12
CA ILE A 133 -0.25 12.84 -4.69
C ILE A 133 -0.57 11.91 -5.87
N ALA A 134 -0.94 12.45 -7.04
CA ALA A 134 -1.26 11.66 -8.22
C ALA A 134 -0.17 10.61 -8.61
N PRO A 135 1.14 10.96 -8.69
CA PRO A 135 2.19 9.96 -8.95
C PRO A 135 2.39 8.98 -7.78
N VAL A 136 2.08 9.38 -6.54
CA VAL A 136 2.23 8.51 -5.36
C VAL A 136 1.31 7.29 -5.46
N ILE A 137 0.11 7.44 -6.04
CA ILE A 137 -0.84 6.34 -6.25
C ILE A 137 -0.29 5.30 -7.23
N PHE A 138 0.42 5.73 -8.27
CA PHE A 138 1.10 4.83 -9.19
C PHE A 138 2.18 4.00 -8.46
N PHE A 139 3.04 4.65 -7.66
CA PHE A 139 4.04 3.94 -6.87
C PHE A 139 3.43 3.01 -5.82
N ALA A 140 2.29 3.40 -5.21
CA ALA A 140 1.57 2.57 -4.26
C ALA A 140 1.02 1.28 -4.92
N ALA A 141 0.44 1.38 -6.12
CA ALA A 141 -0.06 0.23 -6.88
C ALA A 141 1.09 -0.73 -7.27
N VAL A 142 2.23 -0.20 -7.71
CA VAL A 142 3.41 -1.01 -8.03
C VAL A 142 3.94 -1.71 -6.77
N THR A 143 4.05 -0.99 -5.66
CA THR A 143 4.52 -1.54 -4.38
C THR A 143 3.59 -2.64 -3.87
N ALA A 144 2.27 -2.50 -4.05
CA ALA A 144 1.29 -3.53 -3.71
C ALA A 144 1.52 -4.82 -4.53
N ALA A 145 1.79 -4.73 -5.82
CA ALA A 145 2.09 -5.89 -6.66
C ALA A 145 3.32 -6.67 -6.16
N TYR A 146 4.41 -5.95 -5.83
CA TYR A 146 5.62 -6.57 -5.27
C TYR A 146 5.37 -7.17 -3.90
N ARG A 147 4.64 -6.49 -3.01
CA ARG A 147 4.24 -7.06 -1.72
C ARG A 147 3.46 -8.36 -1.88
N GLY A 148 2.54 -8.45 -2.83
CA GLY A 148 1.79 -9.68 -3.11
C GLY A 148 2.68 -10.85 -3.54
N LEU A 149 3.71 -10.58 -4.35
CA LEU A 149 4.71 -11.59 -4.72
C LEU A 149 5.47 -12.10 -3.50
N PHE A 150 6.02 -11.19 -2.69
CA PHE A 150 6.81 -11.55 -1.50
C PHE A 150 5.96 -12.26 -0.45
N LEU A 151 4.71 -11.84 -0.25
CA LEU A 151 3.76 -12.52 0.63
C LEU A 151 3.49 -13.95 0.14
N GLY A 152 3.30 -14.16 -1.16
CA GLY A 152 3.13 -15.51 -1.73
C GLY A 152 4.35 -16.41 -1.55
N PHE A 153 5.56 -15.87 -1.65
CA PHE A 153 6.80 -16.61 -1.37
C PHE A 153 7.02 -16.90 0.11
N GLN A 154 6.65 -15.98 1.01
CA GLN A 154 6.75 -16.19 2.46
C GLN A 154 5.71 -17.19 2.97
N ASP A 155 4.50 -17.20 2.41
CA ASP A 155 3.45 -18.16 2.79
C ASP A 155 3.91 -19.62 2.52
N MET A 156 4.74 -19.83 1.50
CA MET A 156 5.43 -21.11 1.30
C MET A 156 6.44 -21.46 2.39
N GLN A 157 7.15 -20.49 2.98
CA GLN A 157 8.00 -20.81 4.16
C GLN A 157 7.16 -21.21 5.38
N VAL A 158 5.88 -20.82 5.42
CA VAL A 158 4.94 -21.24 6.47
C VAL A 158 4.31 -22.60 6.16
N VAL A 159 4.12 -22.94 4.88
CA VAL A 159 3.45 -24.19 4.43
C VAL A 159 4.45 -25.33 4.15
N ALA A 160 5.70 -25.04 3.83
CA ALA A 160 6.73 -26.04 3.47
C ALA A 160 7.52 -26.62 4.67
N TYR A 161 7.10 -26.38 5.91
CA TYR A 161 7.68 -26.96 7.13
C TYR A 161 6.62 -27.62 8.02
#